data_AF-A0A1I1K2C2-F1
#
_entry.id   AF-A0A1I1K2C2-F1
#
_cell.length_a   1.000
_cell.length_b   1.000
_cell.length_c   1.000
_cell.angle_alpha   90.00
_cell.angle_beta   90.00
_cell.angle_gamma   90.00
#
_symmetry.space_group_name_H-M   'P 1'
#
loop_
_entity.id
_entity.type
_entity.pdbx_description
1 polymer ?
#
loop_
_entity_poly.entity_id
_entity_poly.type
_entity_poly.pdbx_seq_one_letter_code
_entity_poly.pdbx_strand_id
1 'polypeptide(L)'
;MTTNYRSALLLLVALSLTGCARFPELDKAITEEGKAAPEPVLVDNRPLISAAATGSVDTTTRSSLQSRAATLQARSTALAGPVIDPAELAEIEAAHGRLRAETGRVAPEPGTR
;
A
#
# COMPACT_ATOMS: atom_id res chain seq x y z
N MET A 1 -19.19 4.02 -26.68
CA MET A 1 -19.22 3.31 -25.37
C MET A 1 -18.03 3.69 -24.46
N THR A 2 -17.41 4.87 -24.64
CA THR A 2 -16.20 5.33 -23.91
C THR A 2 -16.47 6.48 -22.94
N THR A 3 -17.61 7.18 -23.11
CA THR A 3 -18.02 8.32 -22.26
C THR A 3 -18.28 7.90 -20.81
N ASN A 4 -18.81 6.70 -20.60
CA ASN A 4 -19.19 6.21 -19.27
C ASN A 4 -17.97 5.94 -18.37
N TYR A 5 -16.85 5.48 -18.95
CA TYR A 5 -15.62 5.19 -18.21
C TYR A 5 -14.87 6.45 -17.80
N ARG A 6 -14.94 7.53 -18.59
CA ARG A 6 -14.33 8.83 -18.24
C ARG A 6 -15.02 9.44 -17.02
N SER A 7 -16.35 9.36 -16.96
CA SER A 7 -17.14 9.82 -15.81
C SER A 7 -16.87 8.98 -14.57
N ALA A 8 -16.78 7.65 -14.71
CA ALA A 8 -16.45 6.76 -13.60
C ALA A 8 -15.03 7.02 -13.05
N LEU A 9 -14.05 7.26 -13.93
CA LEU A 9 -12.68 7.58 -13.54
C LEU A 9 -12.61 8.93 -12.81
N LEU A 10 -13.31 9.97 -13.30
CA LEU A 10 -13.38 11.26 -12.62
C LEU A 10 -14.03 11.16 -11.23
N LEU A 11 -15.07 10.35 -11.10
CA LEU A 11 -15.73 10.09 -9.82
C LEU A 11 -14.79 9.39 -8.82
N LEU A 12 -14.04 8.37 -9.28
CA LEU A 12 -13.06 7.66 -8.45
C LEU A 12 -11.92 8.58 -7.98
N VAL A 13 -11.41 9.44 -8.86
CA VAL A 13 -10.38 10.43 -8.48
C VAL A 13 -10.92 11.41 -7.44
N ALA A 14 -12.14 11.92 -7.63
CA ALA A 14 -12.77 12.82 -6.65
C ALA A 14 -12.98 12.17 -5.27
N LEU A 15 -13.37 10.89 -5.23
CA LEU A 15 -13.49 10.13 -3.97
C LEU A 15 -12.15 9.87 -3.29
N SER A 16 -11.06 9.69 -4.06
CA SER A 16 -9.74 9.46 -3.49
C SER A 16 -9.18 10.70 -2.76
N LEU A 17 -9.55 11.90 -3.20
CA LEU A 17 -9.11 13.16 -2.56
C LEU A 17 -9.80 13.42 -1.22
N THR A 18 -11.02 12.90 -0.99
CA THR A 18 -11.74 13.10 0.28
C THR A 18 -11.31 12.11 1.37
N GLY A 19 -10.63 11.02 1.01
CA GLY A 19 -10.13 10.00 1.95
C GLY A 19 -8.87 10.39 2.72
N CYS A 20 -8.14 11.43 2.29
CA CYS A 20 -6.98 11.96 3.01
C CYS A 20 -7.37 12.93 4.14
N ALA A 21 -8.61 12.85 4.63
CA ALA A 21 -9.10 13.73 5.68
C ALA A 21 -8.32 13.48 6.98
N ARG A 22 -7.88 14.59 7.59
CA ARG A 22 -7.52 14.63 9.02
C ARG A 22 -8.69 14.04 9.81
N PHE A 23 -8.44 13.36 10.93
CA PHE A 23 -9.48 12.78 11.77
C PHE A 23 -9.79 13.72 12.95
N PRO A 24 -10.55 14.82 12.73
CA PRO A 24 -10.69 15.90 13.71
C PRO A 24 -11.38 15.45 14.98
N GLU A 25 -12.26 14.44 14.92
CA GLU A 25 -12.87 13.85 16.12
C GLU A 25 -11.85 13.28 17.11
N LEU A 26 -10.70 12.77 16.62
CA LEU A 26 -9.62 12.33 17.50
C LEU A 26 -8.82 13.50 18.07
N ASP A 27 -8.55 14.52 17.27
CA ASP A 27 -7.87 15.74 17.74
C ASP A 27 -8.72 16.47 18.81
N LYS A 28 -10.05 16.41 18.71
CA LYS A 28 -11.00 16.91 19.73
C LYS A 28 -11.06 16.04 20.99
N ALA A 29 -10.69 14.76 20.90
CA ALA A 29 -10.71 13.85 22.05
C ALA A 29 -9.51 14.09 22.99
N ILE A 30 -8.50 14.83 22.55
CA ILE A 30 -7.32 15.18 23.36
C ILE A 30 -7.66 16.43 24.18
N THR A 31 -7.66 16.30 25.51
CA THR A 31 -7.85 17.44 26.42
C THR A 31 -6.65 18.38 26.38
N GLU A 32 -6.82 19.62 26.84
CA GLU A 32 -5.71 20.59 26.89
C GLU A 32 -4.57 20.11 27.80
N GLU A 33 -4.91 19.40 28.87
CA GLU A 33 -3.93 18.75 29.76
C GLU A 33 -3.17 17.64 29.02
N GLY A 34 -3.85 16.88 28.14
CA GLY A 34 -3.23 15.85 27.31
C GLY A 34 -2.25 16.42 26.27
N LYS A 35 -2.51 17.62 25.74
CA LYS A 35 -1.59 18.32 24.83
C LYS A 35 -0.35 18.88 25.53
N ALA A 36 -0.51 19.27 26.80
CA ALA A 36 0.58 19.79 27.63
C ALA A 36 1.36 18.69 28.37
N ALA A 37 0.93 17.42 28.25
CA ALA A 37 1.58 16.31 28.91
C ALA A 37 3.02 16.10 28.36
N PRO A 38 3.97 15.70 29.22
CA PRO A 38 5.29 15.28 28.76
C PRO A 38 5.17 14.15 27.75
N GLU A 39 6.05 14.17 26.74
CA GLU A 39 6.17 13.09 25.77
C GLU A 39 6.37 11.74 26.49
N PRO A 40 5.60 10.70 26.16
CA PRO A 40 5.73 9.42 26.83
C PRO A 40 7.09 8.78 26.54
N VAL A 41 7.69 8.20 27.58
CA VAL A 41 8.89 7.38 27.41
C VAL A 41 8.50 6.05 26.77
N LEU A 42 9.01 5.80 25.57
CA LEU A 42 8.83 4.52 24.89
C LEU A 42 9.58 3.42 25.64
N VAL A 43 8.84 2.43 26.14
CA VAL A 43 9.42 1.24 26.77
C VAL A 43 9.54 0.10 25.77
N ASP A 44 10.51 -0.78 26.00
CA ASP A 44 10.73 -1.94 25.16
C ASP A 44 9.54 -2.92 25.26
N ASN A 45 8.86 -3.15 24.14
CA ASN A 45 7.71 -4.05 24.05
C ASN A 45 8.11 -5.49 23.70
N ARG A 46 9.39 -5.79 23.43
CA ARG A 46 9.88 -7.15 23.13
C ARG A 46 9.50 -8.17 24.21
N PRO A 47 9.53 -7.88 25.53
CA PRO A 47 9.09 -8.82 26.56
C PRO A 47 7.61 -9.21 26.43
N LEU A 48 6.74 -8.24 26.09
CA LEU A 48 5.31 -8.48 25.90
C LEU A 48 5.05 -9.33 24.65
N ILE A 49 5.79 -9.06 23.56
CA ILE A 49 5.71 -9.83 22.32
C ILE A 49 6.22 -11.26 22.53
N SER A 50 7.29 -11.43 23.30
CA SER A 50 7.82 -12.75 23.66
C SER A 50 6.82 -13.56 24.49
N ALA A 51 6.09 -12.91 25.40
CA ALA A 51 5.02 -13.56 26.16
C ALA A 51 3.82 -13.93 25.27
N ALA A 52 3.56 -13.13 24.23
CA ALA A 52 2.52 -13.39 23.23
C ALA A 52 2.94 -14.38 22.13
N ALA A 53 4.12 -15.00 22.20
CA ALA A 53 4.67 -15.87 21.16
C ALA A 53 3.73 -17.02 20.76
N THR A 54 2.86 -17.45 21.66
CA THR A 54 1.71 -18.30 21.34
C THR A 54 0.45 -17.44 21.19
N GLY A 55 0.36 -16.71 20.07
CA GLY A 55 -0.90 -16.16 19.62
C GLY A 55 -1.89 -17.30 19.43
N SER A 56 -2.83 -17.47 20.35
CA SER A 56 -3.84 -18.54 20.29
C SER A 56 -4.90 -18.17 19.26
N VAL A 57 -4.62 -18.49 18.00
CA VAL A 57 -5.68 -18.57 16.99
C VAL A 57 -6.46 -19.84 17.28
N ASP A 58 -7.71 -19.69 17.71
CA ASP A 58 -8.61 -20.83 17.87
C ASP A 58 -8.71 -21.61 16.55
N THR A 59 -8.96 -22.91 16.67
CA THR A 59 -9.12 -23.82 15.54
C THR A 59 -10.13 -23.31 14.49
N THR A 60 -11.22 -22.68 14.93
CA THR A 60 -12.26 -22.11 14.06
C THR A 60 -11.73 -20.94 13.24
N THR A 61 -11.00 -20.02 13.88
CA THR A 61 -10.40 -18.87 13.20
C THR A 61 -9.33 -19.34 12.20
N ARG A 62 -8.53 -20.35 12.58
CA ARG A 62 -7.50 -20.91 11.71
C ARG A 62 -8.11 -21.55 10.45
N SER A 63 -9.15 -22.36 10.59
CA SER A 63 -9.81 -23.01 9.46
C SER A 63 -10.50 -22.01 8.54
N SER A 64 -11.13 -20.97 9.10
CA SER A 64 -11.72 -19.87 8.32
C SER A 64 -10.68 -19.13 7.47
N LEU A 65 -9.53 -18.80 8.06
CA LEU A 65 -8.44 -18.13 7.34
C LEU A 65 -7.85 -19.01 6.24
N GLN A 66 -7.65 -20.30 6.50
CA GLN A 66 -7.15 -21.25 5.49
C GLN A 66 -8.12 -21.39 4.31
N SER A 67 -9.43 -21.48 4.58
CA SER A 67 -10.45 -21.54 3.53
C SER A 67 -10.47 -20.28 2.65
N ARG A 68 -10.36 -19.10 3.29
CA ARG A 68 -10.26 -17.81 2.58
C ARG A 68 -9.00 -17.73 1.72
N ALA A 69 -7.86 -18.16 2.27
CA ALA A 69 -6.60 -18.20 1.54
C ALA A 69 -6.68 -19.11 0.32
N ALA A 70 -7.23 -20.32 0.47
CA ALA A 70 -7.42 -21.26 -0.64
C ALA A 70 -8.34 -20.67 -1.73
N THR A 71 -9.43 -20.02 -1.33
CA THR A 71 -10.35 -19.36 -2.27
C THR A 71 -9.66 -18.22 -3.03
N LEU A 72 -8.87 -17.40 -2.31
CA LEU A 72 -8.14 -16.30 -2.92
C LEU A 72 -7.08 -16.81 -3.90
N GLN A 73 -6.37 -17.87 -3.54
CA GLN A 73 -5.37 -18.51 -4.40
C GLN A 73 -6.02 -19.07 -5.66
N ALA A 74 -7.17 -19.76 -5.54
CA ALA A 74 -7.90 -20.28 -6.69
C ALA A 74 -8.33 -19.14 -7.64
N ARG A 75 -8.82 -18.03 -7.08
CA ARG A 75 -9.18 -16.84 -7.86
C ARG A 75 -7.96 -16.19 -8.53
N SER A 76 -6.84 -16.06 -7.81
CA SER A 76 -5.64 -15.47 -8.39
C SER A 76 -5.11 -16.33 -9.53
N THR A 77 -5.10 -17.66 -9.39
CA THR A 77 -4.71 -18.55 -10.48
C THR A 77 -5.64 -18.45 -11.68
N ALA A 78 -6.94 -18.27 -11.47
CA ALA A 78 -7.90 -18.08 -12.55
C ALA A 78 -7.72 -16.71 -13.26
N LEU A 79 -7.23 -15.70 -12.55
CA LEU A 79 -6.97 -14.35 -13.06
C LEU A 79 -5.53 -14.14 -13.54
N ALA A 80 -4.64 -15.13 -13.38
CA ALA A 80 -3.21 -15.02 -13.69
C ALA A 80 -2.88 -15.03 -15.19
N GLY A 81 -3.82 -14.62 -16.04
CA GLY A 81 -3.57 -14.40 -17.45
C GLY A 81 -2.62 -13.22 -17.69
N PRO A 82 -2.06 -13.07 -18.91
CA PRO A 82 -1.27 -11.91 -19.27
C PRO A 82 -2.11 -10.64 -19.08
N VAL A 83 -1.68 -9.76 -18.18
CA VAL A 83 -2.32 -8.45 -17.94
C VAL A 83 -1.95 -7.46 -19.04
N ILE A 84 -0.80 -7.67 -19.67
CA ILE A 84 -0.22 -6.83 -20.73
C ILE A 84 0.00 -7.74 -21.94
N ASP A 85 -0.41 -7.27 -23.12
CA ASP A 85 -0.15 -7.98 -24.37
C ASP A 85 1.37 -8.08 -24.63
N PRO A 86 1.89 -9.18 -25.19
CA PRO A 86 3.32 -9.31 -25.47
C PRO A 86 3.90 -8.17 -26.31
N ALA A 87 3.12 -7.58 -27.23
CA ALA A 87 3.56 -6.43 -28.00
C ALA A 87 3.70 -5.18 -27.13
N GLU A 88 2.75 -4.94 -26.23
CA GLU A 88 2.79 -3.81 -25.30
C GLU A 88 3.94 -3.96 -24.28
N LEU A 89 4.21 -5.19 -23.81
CA LEU A 89 5.37 -5.46 -22.96
C LEU A 89 6.69 -5.14 -23.68
N ALA A 90 6.82 -5.55 -24.94
CA ALA A 90 8.01 -5.23 -25.74
C ALA A 90 8.19 -3.71 -25.94
N GLU A 91 7.09 -2.97 -26.10
CA GLU A 91 7.12 -1.51 -26.17
C GLU A 91 7.58 -0.87 -24.86
N ILE A 92 7.08 -1.35 -23.71
CA ILE A 92 7.49 -0.88 -22.37
C ILE A 92 8.99 -1.14 -22.16
N GLU A 93 9.48 -2.33 -22.49
CA GLU A 93 10.90 -2.68 -22.38
C GLU A 93 11.78 -1.79 -23.26
N ALA A 94 11.36 -1.54 -24.51
CA ALA A 94 12.06 -0.64 -25.42
C ALA A 94 12.06 0.81 -24.89
N ALA A 95 10.94 1.29 -24.35
CA ALA A 95 10.82 2.61 -23.75
C ALA A 95 11.72 2.76 -22.51
N HIS A 96 11.73 1.75 -21.64
CA HIS A 96 12.60 1.71 -20.47
C HIS A 96 14.09 1.74 -20.86
N GLY A 97 14.48 1.01 -21.92
CA GLY A 97 15.83 1.06 -22.47
C GLY A 97 16.25 2.46 -22.94
N ARG A 98 15.37 3.19 -23.63
CA ARG A 98 15.61 4.58 -24.05
C ARG A 98 15.79 5.51 -22.84
N LEU A 99 14.90 5.42 -21.85
CA LEU A 99 14.98 6.25 -20.64
C LEU A 99 16.26 6.00 -19.85
N ARG A 100 16.72 4.75 -19.77
CA ARG A 100 17.97 4.40 -19.09
C ARG A 100 19.19 4.99 -19.81
N ALA A 101 19.20 4.97 -21.14
CA ALA A 101 20.24 5.62 -21.93
C ALA A 101 20.27 7.14 -21.69
N GLU A 102 19.10 7.77 -21.53
CA GLU A 102 18.99 9.21 -21.29
C GLU A 102 19.33 9.61 -19.84
N THR A 103 19.09 8.73 -18.86
CA THR A 103 19.42 8.98 -17.45
C THR A 103 20.92 9.22 -17.24
N GLY A 104 21.78 8.59 -18.05
CA GLY A 104 23.23 8.85 -18.06
C GLY A 104 23.62 10.28 -18.50
N ARG A 105 22.71 11.03 -19.13
CA ARG A 105 22.91 12.44 -19.50
C ARG A 105 22.42 13.44 -18.45
N VAL A 106 21.55 13.01 -17.52
CA VAL A 106 20.84 13.90 -16.57
C VAL A 106 21.52 13.95 -15.19
N ALA A 107 22.43 13.03 -14.87
CA ALA A 107 23.22 13.07 -13.64
C ALA A 107 24.73 13.23 -13.91
N PRO A 108 25.27 14.45 -13.99
CA PRO A 108 26.66 14.66 -13.61
C PRO A 108 26.78 14.46 -12.09
N GLU A 109 27.61 13.51 -11.66
CA GLU A 109 28.05 13.36 -10.26
C GLU A 109 28.49 14.72 -9.71
N PRO A 110 27.89 15.26 -8.64
CA PRO A 110 28.39 16.48 -8.02
C PRO A 110 29.58 16.09 -7.13
N GLY A 111 30.78 16.08 -7.71
CA GLY A 111 31.95 15.70 -6.92
C GLY A 111 33.30 15.68 -7.62
N THR A 112 33.73 16.79 -8.20
CA THR A 112 35.17 17.09 -8.32
C THR A 112 35.48 18.34 -7.51
N ARG A 113 36.14 18.10 -6.38
CA ARG A 113 36.76 19.07 -5.48
C ARG A 113 37.98 19.70 -6.15
#